data_AF-A0A0J7K8X2-F1
#
_entry.id   AF-A0A0J7K8X2-F1
#
_cell.length_a   1.000
_cell.length_b   1.000
_cell.length_c   1.000
_cell.angle_alpha   90.00
_cell.angle_beta   90.00
_cell.angle_gamma   90.00
#
_symmetry.space_group_name_H-M   'P 1'
#
loop_
_entity.id
_entity.type
_entity.pdbx_description
1 polymer ?
#
loop_
_entity_poly.entity_id
_entity_poly.type
_entity_poly.pdbx_seq_one_letter_code
_entity_poly.pdbx_strand_id
1 'polypeptide(L)' 'MSSLLIVLQEKDGKFGPKIEKDLYKADNILALASTSDSWTGQKEKKFDTIDKLGKEINILTIPAGTTGMIQPLDV' A
#
# COMPACT_ATOMS: atom_id res chain seq x y z
N MET A 1 -14.91 2.89 12.65
CA MET A 1 -14.14 3.77 11.75
C MET A 1 -13.29 2.88 10.87
N SER A 2 -13.20 3.16 9.56
CA SER A 2 -12.39 2.35 8.63
C SER A 2 -10.94 2.86 8.61
N SER A 3 -9.98 1.95 8.51
CA SER A 3 -8.55 2.25 8.42
C SER A 3 -8.09 2.32 6.96
N LEU A 4 -7.22 3.28 6.64
CA LEU A 4 -6.61 3.44 5.32
C LEU A 4 -5.12 3.08 5.39
N LEU A 5 -4.69 2.11 4.58
CA LEU A 5 -3.28 1.80 4.35
C LEU A 5 -2.83 2.45 3.04
N ILE A 6 -1.80 3.30 3.12
CA ILE A 6 -1.15 3.91 1.96
C ILE A 6 0.28 3.37 1.91
N VAL A 7 0.67 2.81 0.77
CA VAL A 7 2.04 2.34 0.54
C VAL A 7 2.62 3.12 -0.63
N LEU A 8 3.67 3.90 -0.36
CA LEU A 8 4.35 4.74 -1.33
C LEU A 8 5.68 4.11 -1.73
N GLN A 9 6.00 4.19 -3.01
CA GLN A 9 7.25 3.66 -3.52
C GLN A 9 8.39 4.65 -3.27
N GLU A 10 9.43 4.21 -2.56
CA GLU A 10 10.64 4.97 -2.25
C GLU A 10 11.88 4.15 -2.64
N LYS A 11 12.94 4.80 -3.13
CA LYS A 11 14.17 4.13 -3.60
C LYS A 11 14.80 3.23 -2.52
N ASP A 12 14.80 3.70 -1.27
CA ASP A 12 15.46 3.03 -0.16
C ASP A 12 14.46 2.37 0.82
N GLY A 13 13.17 2.36 0.46
CA GLY A 13 12.09 1.82 1.31
C GLY A 13 11.87 2.61 2.59
N LYS A 14 12.38 3.84 2.68
CA LYS A 14 12.23 4.75 3.80
C LYS A 14 11.82 6.12 3.28
N PHE A 15 11.02 6.84 4.06
CA PHE A 15 10.74 8.23 3.77
C PHE A 15 11.98 9.08 4.04
N GLY A 16 12.22 10.06 3.17
CA GLY A 16 13.29 11.02 3.40
C GLY A 16 12.99 11.93 4.62
N PRO A 17 14.00 12.60 5.21
CA PRO A 17 13.84 13.37 6.45
C PRO A 17 12.76 14.45 6.40
N LYS A 18 12.56 15.04 5.22
CA LYS A 18 11.51 16.05 5.00
C LYS A 18 10.11 15.42 5.03
N ILE A 19 9.93 14.29 4.34
CA ILE A 19 8.65 13.58 4.31
C ILE A 19 8.33 13.03 5.70
N GLU A 20 9.27 12.41 6.41
CA GLU A 20 9.03 11.91 7.77
C GLU A 20 8.54 12.99 8.75
N LYS A 21 9.03 14.23 8.58
CA LYS A 21 8.65 15.38 9.38
C LYS A 21 7.29 15.96 8.99
N ASP A 22 7.02 16.08 7.69
CA ASP A 22 5.89 16.83 7.17
C ASP A 22 4.67 15.93 6.83
N LEU A 23 4.85 14.60 6.81
CA LEU A 23 3.78 13.65 6.50
C LEU A 23 2.69 13.70 7.56
N TYR A 24 1.46 13.92 7.09
CA TYR A 24 0.28 13.91 7.94
C TYR A 24 0.08 12.55 8.62
N LYS A 25 -0.11 12.55 9.95
CA LYS A 25 -0.35 11.37 10.76
C LYS A 25 -1.74 11.47 11.38
N ALA A 26 -2.60 10.50 11.08
CA ALA A 26 -3.91 10.35 11.69
C ALA A 26 -4.11 8.92 12.22
N ASP A 27 -4.93 8.79 13.25
CA ASP A 27 -5.14 7.53 13.96
C ASP A 27 -5.75 6.44 13.08
N ASN A 28 -6.43 6.78 11.99
CA ASN A 28 -7.00 5.82 11.04
C ASN A 28 -6.19 5.69 9.73
N ILE A 29 -5.01 6.31 9.62
CA ILE A 29 -4.16 6.22 8.43
C ILE A 29 -2.83 5.56 8.80
N LEU A 30 -2.39 4.60 8.00
CA LEU A 30 -1.04 4.02 8.06
C LEU A 30 -0.36 4.27 6.72
N ALA A 31 0.71 5.07 6.73
CA ALA A 31 1.50 5.38 5.54
C ALA A 31 2.88 4.71 5.65
N LEU A 32 3.26 3.94 4.63
CA LEU A 32 4.51 3.16 4.61
C LEU A 32 5.28 3.41 3.33
N ALA A 33 6.60 3.43 3.44
CA ALA A 33 7.51 3.43 2.30
C ALA A 33 7.83 1.98 1.90
N SER A 34 7.93 1.73 0.60
CA SER A 34 8.30 0.42 0.05
C SER A 34 9.23 0.58 -1.14
N THR A 35 10.15 -0.35 -1.32
CA THR A 35 10.93 -0.46 -2.56
C THR A 35 10.19 -1.23 -3.66
N SER A 36 8.95 -1.66 -3.41
CA SER A 36 8.25 -2.56 -4.31
C SER A 36 7.69 -1.81 -5.52
N ASP A 37 8.13 -2.21 -6.71
CA ASP A 37 7.49 -1.80 -7.95
C ASP A 37 6.08 -2.39 -8.04
N SER A 38 5.13 -1.58 -8.52
CA SER A 38 3.70 -1.93 -8.65
C SER A 38 3.44 -3.19 -9.48
N TRP A 39 4.41 -3.59 -10.31
CA TRP A 39 4.33 -4.72 -11.22
C TRP A 39 4.67 -6.08 -10.58
N THR A 40 5.46 -6.11 -9.50
CA THR A 40 5.91 -7.36 -8.85
C THR A 40 5.43 -7.52 -7.41
N GLY A 41 4.89 -6.44 -6.83
CA GLY A 41 4.58 -6.33 -5.40
C GLY A 41 3.32 -7.07 -4.91
N GLN A 42 2.45 -7.56 -5.79
CA GLN A 42 1.18 -8.20 -5.41
C GLN A 42 1.32 -9.66 -4.95
N LYS A 43 2.50 -10.11 -4.53
CA LYS A 43 2.63 -11.38 -3.83
C LYS A 43 2.34 -11.10 -2.36
N GLU A 44 1.11 -11.42 -1.97
CA GLU A 44 0.42 -11.20 -0.67
C GLU A 44 1.33 -11.22 0.58
N LYS A 45 2.39 -12.03 0.58
CA LYS A 45 3.32 -12.21 1.70
C LYS A 45 4.12 -10.98 2.15
N LYS A 46 4.23 -9.92 1.32
CA LYS A 46 5.00 -8.72 1.68
C LYS A 46 4.30 -7.83 2.72
N PHE A 47 2.97 -7.89 2.79
CA PHE A 47 2.19 -7.02 3.67
C PHE A 47 1.77 -7.71 4.97
N ASP A 48 1.95 -9.03 5.07
CA ASP A 48 1.71 -9.81 6.30
C ASP A 48 2.70 -9.48 7.41
N THR A 49 3.93 -9.10 7.05
CA THR A 49 5.03 -8.77 7.98
C THR A 49 5.12 -7.28 8.32
N ILE A 50 4.22 -6.46 7.78
CA ILE A 50 4.17 -5.04 8.09
C ILE A 50 3.70 -4.86 9.53
N ASP A 51 4.41 -4.02 10.27
CA ASP A 51 3.96 -3.58 11.59
C ASP A 51 2.67 -2.77 11.43
N LYS A 52 1.55 -3.39 11.83
CA LYS A 52 0.21 -2.80 11.73
C LYS A 52 -0.07 -1.81 12.86
N LEU A 53 0.91 -1.54 13.74
CA LEU A 53 0.79 -0.61 14.87
C LEU A 53 -0.47 -0.87 15.72
N GLY A 54 -0.81 -2.16 15.89
CA GLY A 54 -1.99 -2.60 16.63
C GLY A 54 -3.34 -2.38 15.94
N LYS A 55 -3.36 -1.95 14.66
CA LYS A 55 -4.58 -1.75 13.88
C LYS A 55 -4.98 -3.00 13.11
N GLU A 56 -6.29 -3.25 13.03
CA GLU A 56 -6.86 -4.28 12.16
C GLU A 56 -6.88 -3.74 10.72
N ILE A 57 -6.16 -4.41 9.81
CA ILE A 57 -6.04 -4.04 8.39
C ILE A 57 -6.46 -5.22 7.55
N ASN A 58 -7.51 -5.04 6.75
CA ASN A 58 -7.95 -5.99 5.72
C ASN A 58 -7.26 -5.66 4.40
N ILE A 59 -6.43 -6.58 3.91
CA ILE A 59 -5.75 -6.45 2.64
C ILE A 59 -6.54 -7.24 1.60
N LEU A 60 -7.00 -6.55 0.57
CA LEU A 60 -7.72 -7.14 -0.56
C LEU A 60 -6.84 -6.99 -1.81
N THR A 61 -6.39 -8.10 -2.36
CA THR A 61 -5.55 -8.12 -3.56
C THR A 61 -6.42 -8.44 -4.77
N ILE A 62 -6.28 -7.67 -5.84
CA ILE A 62 -6.89 -8.02 -7.13
C ILE A 62 -6.02 -9.12 -7.76
N PRO A 63 -6.56 -10.30 -8.09
CA PRO A 63 -5.77 -11.38 -8.66
C PRO A 63 -5.02 -10.95 -9.94
N ALA A 64 -3.87 -11.58 -10.18
CA ALA A 64 -3.14 -11.38 -11.42
C ALA A 64 -4.03 -11.76 -12.63
N GLY A 65 -3.94 -10.96 -13.70
CA GLY A 65 -4.73 -11.18 -14.92
C GLY A 65 -6.14 -10.62 -14.90
N THR A 66 -6.64 -10.09 -13.77
CA THR A 66 -7.99 -9.49 -13.70
C THR A 66 -8.15 -8.28 -14.61
N THR A 67 -7.10 -7.46 -14.83
CA THR A 67 -7.16 -6.30 -15.75
C THR A 67 -7.55 -6.70 -17.17
N GLY A 68 -7.13 -7.89 -17.65
CA GLY A 68 -7.52 -8.39 -18.97
C GLY A 68 -8.95 -8.94 -19.03
N MET A 69 -9.57 -9.20 -17.88
CA MET A 69 -10.96 -9.66 -17.77
C MET A 69 -11.95 -8.50 -17.58
N ILE A 70 -11.46 -7.33 -17.16
CA ILE A 70 -12.24 -6.10 -17.08
C ILE A 70 -12.20 -5.46 -18.47
N GLN A 71 -13.18 -5.78 -19.32
CA GLN A 71 -13.36 -4.99 -20.54
C GLN A 71 -13.77 -3.56 -20.14
N PRO A 72 -13.16 -2.50 -20.71
CA PRO A 72 -13.76 -1.18 -20.65
C PRO A 72 -15.19 -1.30 -21.19
N LEU A 73 -16.15 -0.62 -20.58
CA LEU A 73 -17.40 -0.38 -21.29
C LEU A 73 -17.04 0.48 -22.50
N ASP A 74 -17.17 -0.07 -23.70
CA ASP A 74 -17.20 0.73 -24.92
C ASP A 74 -18.44 1.65 -24.79
N VAL A 75 -18.20 2.95 -24.66
CA VAL A 75 -19.23 4.01 -24.65
C VAL A 75 -19.28 4.70 -25.99
#